data_AF-A0A920T675-F1
#
_entry.id   AF-A0A920T675-F1
#
_cell.length_a   1.000
_cell.length_b   1.000
_cell.length_c   1.000
_cell.angle_alpha   90.00
_cell.angle_beta   90.00
_cell.angle_gamma   90.00
#
_symmetry.space_group_name_H-M   'P 1'
#
loop_
_entity.id
_entity.type
_entity.pdbx_description
1 polymer ?
#
loop_
_entity_poly.entity_id
_entity_poly.type
_entity_poly.pdbx_seq_one_letter_code
_entity_poly.pdbx_strand_id
1 'polypeptide(L)'
;MQMIPQLPVAMLACARIGAVHSVVFGAFSSDSLRDRINDSSCKILITQDTGVRGVKQNIPMKVNADKAVLETPSIEIGGSKKNRRAC
;
A
#
# COMPACT_ATOMS: atom_id res chain seq x y z
N MET A 1 -1.61 5.19 3.51
CA MET A 1 -2.95 5.51 4.07
C MET A 1 -3.04 7.01 4.35
N GLN A 2 -4.24 7.58 4.51
CA GLN A 2 -4.45 8.97 4.97
C GLN A 2 -4.49 9.02 6.51
N MET A 3 -4.73 10.21 7.07
CA MET A 3 -4.88 10.43 8.52
C MET A 3 -6.23 9.91 9.03
N ILE A 4 -6.37 8.58 9.07
CA ILE A 4 -7.52 7.84 9.59
C ILE A 4 -7.08 7.01 10.80
N PRO A 5 -7.98 6.65 11.75
CA PRO A 5 -7.59 5.91 12.95
C PRO A 5 -6.97 4.53 12.67
N GLN A 6 -7.21 3.94 11.49
CA GLN A 6 -6.59 2.69 11.07
C GLN A 6 -5.06 2.82 10.83
N LEU A 7 -4.57 4.02 10.51
CA LEU A 7 -3.13 4.26 10.29
C LEU A 7 -2.30 3.97 11.56
N PRO A 8 -2.56 4.62 12.72
CA PRO A 8 -1.81 4.31 13.94
C PRO A 8 -2.03 2.87 14.40
N VAL A 9 -3.22 2.28 14.18
CA VAL A 9 -3.46 0.86 14.48
C VAL A 9 -2.53 -0.05 13.66
N ALA A 10 -2.40 0.18 12.36
CA ALA A 10 -1.51 -0.59 11.50
C ALA A 10 -0.02 -0.41 11.89
N MET A 11 0.40 0.83 12.21
CA MET A 11 1.77 1.10 12.65
C MET A 11 2.08 0.39 13.97
N LEU A 12 1.18 0.47 14.96
CA LEU A 12 1.33 -0.21 16.24
C LEU A 12 1.29 -1.74 16.09
N ALA A 13 0.48 -2.27 15.17
CA ALA A 13 0.46 -3.70 14.87
C ALA A 13 1.81 -4.18 14.29
N CYS A 14 2.41 -3.43 13.37
CA CYS A 14 3.75 -3.73 12.86
C CYS A 14 4.81 -3.63 13.96
N ALA A 15 4.78 -2.57 14.78
CA ALA A 15 5.71 -2.41 15.90
C ALA A 15 5.55 -3.54 16.94
N ARG A 16 4.32 -4.01 17.19
CA ARG A 16 4.02 -5.07 18.15
C ARG A 16 4.68 -6.40 17.81
N ILE A 17 4.82 -6.70 16.52
CA ILE A 17 5.47 -7.92 16.01
C ILE A 17 6.97 -7.72 15.68
N GLY A 18 7.52 -6.53 15.95
CA GLY A 18 8.90 -6.18 15.61
C GLY A 18 9.15 -5.95 14.12
N ALA A 19 8.10 -5.75 13.32
CA ALA A 19 8.22 -5.43 11.90
C ALA A 19 8.49 -3.93 11.70
N VAL A 20 9.41 -3.62 10.78
CA VAL A 20 9.70 -2.24 10.38
C VAL A 20 8.60 -1.76 9.42
N HIS A 21 7.88 -0.70 9.78
CA HIS A 21 6.85 -0.11 8.94
C HIS A 21 7.40 1.07 8.11
N SER A 22 7.30 1.00 6.79
CA SER A 22 7.64 2.10 5.88
C SER A 22 6.38 2.87 5.46
N VAL A 23 6.21 4.09 6.01
CA VAL A 23 4.98 4.88 5.80
C VAL A 23 5.12 5.78 4.57
N VAL A 24 4.22 5.62 3.60
CA VAL A 24 4.11 6.45 2.41
C VAL A 24 2.81 7.26 2.43
N PHE A 25 2.92 8.57 2.21
CA PHE A 25 1.77 9.47 2.27
C PHE A 25 0.75 9.18 1.17
N GLY A 26 -0.54 9.20 1.48
CA GLY A 26 -1.60 8.68 0.60
C GLY A 26 -1.91 9.48 -0.68
N ALA A 27 -1.11 10.48 -1.04
CA ALA A 27 -1.29 11.31 -2.24
C ALA A 27 -0.12 11.21 -3.24
N PHE A 28 0.77 10.23 -3.08
CA PHE A 28 1.87 9.98 -4.02
C PHE A 28 1.38 9.29 -5.31
N SER A 29 2.16 9.45 -6.39
CA SER A 29 1.99 8.70 -7.64
C SER A 29 2.32 7.22 -7.45
N SER A 30 1.88 6.36 -8.37
CA SER A 30 2.22 4.94 -8.38
C SER A 30 3.73 4.71 -8.50
N ASP A 31 4.44 5.55 -9.25
CA ASP A 31 5.90 5.45 -9.41
C ASP A 31 6.64 5.70 -8.10
N SER A 32 6.29 6.77 -7.38
CA SER A 32 6.89 7.05 -6.08
C SER A 32 6.59 5.97 -5.03
N LEU A 33 5.43 5.29 -5.16
CA LEU A 33 5.09 4.18 -4.29
C LEU A 33 5.94 2.94 -4.62
N ARG A 34 6.08 2.59 -5.91
CA ARG A 34 6.93 1.49 -6.39
C ARG A 34 8.37 1.64 -5.92
N ASP A 35 8.95 2.82 -6.13
CA ASP A 35 10.37 3.04 -5.83
C ASP A 35 10.66 2.82 -4.33
N ARG A 36 9.75 3.27 -3.45
CA ARG A 36 9.85 3.03 -2.00
C ARG A 36 9.66 1.57 -1.61
N ILE A 37 8.75 0.85 -2.27
CA ILE A 37 8.54 -0.58 -2.02
C ILE A 37 9.80 -1.37 -2.40
N ASN A 38 10.41 -1.05 -3.55
CA ASN A 38 11.61 -1.72 -4.04
C ASN A 38 12.84 -1.40 -3.17
N ASP A 39 13.00 -0.15 -2.74
CA ASP A 39 14.08 0.26 -1.82
C ASP A 39 14.00 -0.46 -0.46
N SER A 40 12.80 -0.54 0.12
CA SER A 40 12.58 -1.18 1.42
C SER A 40 12.40 -2.70 1.35
N SER A 41 12.32 -3.30 0.15
CA SER A 41 12.06 -4.73 -0.07
C SER A 41 10.87 -5.27 0.74
N CYS A 42 9.81 -4.45 0.87
CA CYS A 42 8.62 -4.81 1.67
C CYS A 42 7.88 -6.01 1.07
N LYS A 43 7.39 -6.89 1.96
CA LYS A 43 6.57 -8.06 1.59
C LYS A 43 5.07 -7.80 1.64
N ILE A 44 4.63 -6.85 2.45
CA ILE A 44 3.20 -6.58 2.72
C ILE A 44 2.95 -5.09 2.49
N LEU A 45 1.84 -4.76 1.82
CA LEU A 45 1.37 -3.39 1.59
C LEU A 45 0.00 -3.20 2.22
N ILE A 46 -0.12 -2.25 3.15
CA ILE A 46 -1.39 -1.86 3.77
C ILE A 46 -1.85 -0.54 3.13
N THR A 47 -3.01 -0.56 2.48
CA THR A 47 -3.60 0.61 1.81
C THR A 47 -5.09 0.72 2.09
N GLN A 48 -5.73 1.77 1.59
CA GLN A 48 -7.19 1.96 1.61
C GLN A 48 -7.71 2.08 0.18
N ASP A 49 -8.99 1.84 -0.03
CA ASP A 49 -9.64 1.91 -1.35
C ASP A 49 -9.57 3.32 -1.93
N THR A 50 -10.19 4.25 -1.21
CA THR A 50 -10.25 5.66 -1.55
C THR A 50 -9.88 6.51 -0.33
N GLY A 51 -9.29 7.68 -0.58
CA GLY A 51 -8.97 8.66 0.45
C GLY A 51 -9.83 9.91 0.34
N VAL A 52 -10.23 10.45 1.49
CA VAL A 52 -10.91 11.75 1.62
C VAL A 52 -9.98 12.72 2.33
N ARG A 53 -9.74 13.90 1.74
CA ARG A 53 -8.97 14.98 2.38
C ARG A 53 -9.44 16.35 1.88
N GLY A 54 -10.13 17.10 2.75
CA GLY A 54 -10.70 18.41 2.41
C GLY A 54 -11.71 18.32 1.27
N VAL A 55 -11.53 19.12 0.22
CA VAL A 55 -12.39 19.12 -0.98
C VAL A 55 -12.22 17.88 -1.87
N LYS A 56 -11.09 17.15 -1.74
CA LYS A 56 -10.82 15.95 -2.54
C LYS A 56 -11.40 14.73 -1.84
N GLN A 57 -12.54 14.26 -2.34
CA GLN A 57 -13.28 13.14 -1.74
C GLN A 57 -12.98 11.77 -2.36
N ASN A 58 -12.29 11.71 -3.51
CA ASN A 58 -12.02 10.46 -4.20
C ASN A 58 -10.56 10.37 -4.65
N ILE A 59 -9.64 10.25 -3.70
CA ILE A 59 -8.22 10.00 -3.98
C ILE A 59 -8.07 8.48 -4.23
N PRO A 60 -7.73 8.02 -5.44
CA PRO A 60 -7.78 6.61 -5.81
C PRO A 60 -6.53 5.85 -5.32
N MET A 61 -6.51 5.52 -4.03
CA MET A 61 -5.34 4.93 -3.39
C MET A 61 -5.10 3.47 -3.76
N LYS A 62 -6.17 2.66 -3.85
CA LYS A 62 -6.05 1.27 -4.27
C LYS A 62 -5.65 1.14 -5.74
N VAL A 63 -6.16 2.01 -6.61
CA VAL A 63 -5.75 2.03 -8.03
C VAL A 63 -4.26 2.31 -8.18
N ASN A 64 -3.73 3.27 -7.42
CA ASN A 64 -2.30 3.58 -7.45
C ASN A 64 -1.46 2.46 -6.83
N ALA A 65 -1.96 1.81 -5.77
CA ALA A 65 -1.31 0.66 -5.15
C ALA A 65 -1.26 -0.55 -6.09
N ASP A 66 -2.36 -0.90 -6.76
CA ASP A 66 -2.42 -1.99 -7.72
C ASP A 66 -1.41 -1.82 -8.86
N LYS A 67 -1.29 -0.58 -9.38
CA LYS A 67 -0.33 -0.25 -10.42
C LYS A 67 1.11 -0.42 -9.93
N ALA A 68 1.43 0.08 -8.73
CA ALA A 68 2.76 -0.06 -8.15
C ALA A 68 3.14 -1.53 -7.92
N VAL A 69 2.19 -2.36 -7.45
CA VAL A 69 2.44 -3.76 -7.12
C VAL A 69 2.85 -4.61 -8.34
N LEU A 70 2.46 -4.22 -9.56
CA LEU A 70 2.83 -4.93 -10.79
C LEU A 70 4.35 -4.94 -11.02
N GLU A 71 5.05 -3.91 -10.55
CA GLU A 71 6.48 -3.71 -10.77
C GLU A 71 7.31 -3.91 -9.49
N THR A 72 6.71 -4.51 -8.45
CA THR A 72 7.38 -4.79 -7.18
C THR A 72 7.39 -6.31 -6.92
N PRO A 73 8.52 -7.00 -7.13
CA PRO A 73 8.58 -8.46 -6.98
C PRO A 73 8.51 -8.92 -5.52
N SER A 74 8.90 -8.06 -4.56
CA SER A 74 8.98 -8.37 -3.14
C SER A 74 7.62 -8.57 -2.46
N ILE A 75 6.54 -8.00 -3.02
CA ILE A 75 5.22 -8.08 -2.40
C ILE A 75 4.60 -9.47 -2.58
N GLU A 76 4.23 -10.07 -1.45
CA GLU A 76 3.49 -11.32 -1.36
C GLU A 76 2.00 -11.02 -1.48
N ILE A 77 1.45 -11.27 -2.67
CA ILE A 77 0.01 -11.11 -2.93
C ILE A 77 -0.69 -12.35 -2.39
N GLY A 78 -1.18 -12.28 -1.15
CA GLY A 78 -2.07 -13.29 -0.58
C GLY A 78 -3.30 -13.47 -1.46
N GLY A 79 -3.31 -14.52 -2.29
CA GLY A 79 -4.48 -14.99 -3.03
C GLY A 79 -4.54 -14.72 -4.55
N SER A 80 -3.60 -14.01 -5.20
CA SER A 80 -3.79 -13.70 -6.64
C SER A 80 -2.55 -13.65 -7.55
N LYS A 81 -1.39 -14.20 -7.16
CA LYS A 81 -0.37 -14.61 -8.16
C LYS A 81 -0.64 -16.00 -8.76
N LYS A 82 -1.59 -16.78 -8.23
CA LYS A 82 -1.92 -18.13 -8.74
C LYS A 82 -3.03 -18.20 -9.79
N ASN A 83 -3.79 -17.14 -10.09
CA ASN A 83 -5.00 -17.25 -10.92
C ASN A 83 -5.26 -16.13 -11.94
N ARG A 84 -4.24 -15.41 -12.44
CA ARG A 84 -4.39 -14.54 -13.65
C ARG A 84 -4.04 -15.27 -14.96
N ARG A 85 -4.23 -16.58 -14.99
CA ARG A 85 -4.60 -17.32 -16.20
C ARG A 85 -6.01 -17.86 -15.92
N ALA A 86 -6.98 -17.49 -16.76
CA ALA A 86 -8.42 -17.81 -16.69
C ALA A 86 -9.28 -16.98 -15.70
N CYS A 87 -9.76 -15.82 -16.14
CA CYS A 87 -11.12 -15.61 -16.66
C CYS A 87 -11.31 -14.12 -17.02
#